data_AF-A0A968KM96-F1
#
_entry.id   AF-A0A968KM96-F1
#
_cell.length_a   1.000
_cell.length_b   1.000
_cell.length_c   1.000
_cell.angle_alpha   90.00
_cell.angle_beta   90.00
_cell.angle_gamma   90.00
#
_symmetry.space_group_name_H-M   'P 1'
#
loop_
_entity.id
_entity.type
_entity.pdbx_description
1 polymer ?
#
loop_
_entity_poly.entity_id
_entity_poly.type
_entity_poly.pdbx_seq_one_letter_code
_entity_poly.pdbx_strand_id
1 'polypeptide(L)'
;KKIGGHKIAVGHTAEDQVETVLMNLLRGSGSTGLAGMPETRDAVIRPLQDCFRQELEAYLLSRNLAWRQDPSNLETDYLRNRVRLNLLPLLEAYNPRIRQRLLETARI
;
A
#
# COMPACT_ATOMS: atom_id res chain seq x y z
N LYS A 1 24.61 0.04 -11.71
CA LYS A 1 23.87 -1.07 -12.37
C LYS A 1 24.83 -2.22 -12.64
N LYS A 2 24.81 -3.30 -11.83
CA LYS A 2 25.63 -4.50 -12.07
C LYS A 2 25.00 -5.50 -13.07
N ILE A 3 23.70 -5.34 -13.35
CA ILE A 3 22.87 -6.30 -14.10
C ILE A 3 22.20 -5.69 -15.35
N GLY A 4 22.64 -4.50 -15.81
CA GLY A 4 22.09 -3.86 -17.02
C GLY A 4 20.65 -3.32 -16.95
N GLY A 5 19.85 -3.70 -15.96
CA GLY A 5 18.45 -3.25 -15.82
C GLY A 5 18.27 -1.73 -15.66
N HIS A 6 17.18 -1.17 -16.22
CA HIS A 6 16.91 0.27 -16.21
C HIS A 6 15.90 0.74 -15.15
N LYS A 7 15.02 -0.16 -14.69
CA LYS A 7 13.97 0.13 -13.71
C LYS A 7 13.94 -0.95 -12.62
N ILE A 8 13.38 -0.62 -11.47
CA ILE A 8 13.14 -1.50 -10.33
C ILE A 8 11.62 -1.53 -10.10
N ALA A 9 10.99 -2.67 -10.37
CA ALA A 9 9.59 -2.87 -10.03
C ALA A 9 9.46 -3.35 -8.58
N VAL A 10 8.62 -2.67 -7.80
CA VAL A 10 8.33 -3.04 -6.41
C VAL A 10 6.86 -3.44 -6.28
N GLY A 11 6.58 -4.37 -5.38
CA GLY A 11 5.25 -4.93 -5.15
C GLY A 11 4.34 -4.09 -4.24
N HIS A 12 4.41 -2.76 -4.32
CA HIS A 12 3.49 -1.92 -3.56
C HIS A 12 2.08 -2.01 -4.13
N THR A 13 1.11 -2.18 -3.24
CA THR A 13 -0.30 -2.43 -3.49
C THR A 13 -1.17 -1.22 -3.13
N ALA A 14 -2.48 -1.33 -3.37
CA ALA A 14 -3.46 -0.34 -2.93
C ALA A 14 -3.47 -0.17 -1.40
N GLU A 15 -3.29 -1.25 -0.63
CA GLU A 15 -3.18 -1.16 0.83
C GLU A 15 -1.95 -0.36 1.28
N ASP A 16 -0.80 -0.54 0.62
CA ASP A 16 0.41 0.22 0.93
C ASP A 16 0.22 1.73 0.67
N GLN A 17 -0.61 2.09 -0.32
CA GLN A 17 -1.01 3.48 -0.55
C GLN A 17 -1.87 4.02 0.57
N VAL A 18 -2.93 3.31 0.93
CA VAL A 18 -3.83 3.69 2.03
C VAL A 18 -3.04 3.94 3.32
N GLU A 19 -2.12 3.04 3.65
CA GLU A 19 -1.24 3.19 4.81
C GLU A 19 -0.34 4.42 4.71
N THR A 20 0.23 4.67 3.53
CA THR A 20 1.13 5.81 3.30
C THR A 20 0.38 7.14 3.45
N VAL A 21 -0.83 7.25 2.88
CA VAL A 21 -1.68 8.44 3.01
C VAL A 21 -2.00 8.71 4.48
N LEU A 22 -2.43 7.69 5.23
CA LEU A 22 -2.72 7.84 6.66
C LEU A 22 -1.48 8.23 7.46
N MET A 23 -0.35 7.59 7.21
CA MET A 23 0.92 7.94 7.88
C MET A 23 1.34 9.38 7.61
N ASN A 24 1.14 9.87 6.37
CA ASN A 24 1.44 11.25 6.01
C ASN A 24 0.48 12.24 6.66
N LEU A 25 -0.81 11.90 6.73
CA LEU A 25 -1.83 12.69 7.44
C LEU A 25 -1.48 12.81 8.94
N LEU A 26 -1.15 11.69 9.60
CA LEU A 26 -0.77 11.67 11.01
C LEU A 26 0.50 12.48 11.31
N ARG A 27 1.40 12.62 10.33
CA ARG A 27 2.60 13.47 10.45
C ARG A 27 2.30 14.97 10.27
N GLY A 28 1.07 15.34 9.90
CA GLY A 28 0.69 16.73 9.63
C GLY A 28 1.08 17.21 8.23
N SER A 29 1.12 16.31 7.24
CA SER A 29 1.44 16.70 5.86
C SER A 29 0.28 17.48 5.22
N GLY A 30 0.61 18.46 4.39
CA GLY A 30 -0.36 19.13 3.51
C GLY A 30 -0.80 18.25 2.33
N SER A 31 -1.54 18.84 1.38
CA SER A 31 -2.08 18.15 0.20
C SER A 31 -1.04 17.33 -0.57
N THR A 32 0.19 17.83 -0.70
CA THR A 32 1.31 17.13 -1.35
C THR A 32 1.68 15.81 -0.66
N GLY A 33 1.55 15.72 0.67
CA GLY A 33 1.77 14.46 1.39
C GLY A 33 0.58 13.50 1.30
N LEU A 34 -0.62 14.03 1.04
CA LEU A 34 -1.81 13.20 0.84
C LEU A 34 -1.84 12.51 -0.53
N ALA A 35 -1.06 12.99 -1.51
CA ALA A 35 -0.87 12.33 -2.83
C ALA A 35 -0.15 10.95 -2.75
N GLY A 36 0.16 10.45 -1.55
CA GLY A 36 0.69 9.10 -1.35
C GLY A 36 2.05 8.86 -2.03
N MET A 37 2.27 7.63 -2.51
CA MET A 37 3.44 7.31 -3.34
C MET A 37 3.14 7.52 -4.83
N PRO A 38 4.04 8.12 -5.61
CA PRO A 38 3.86 8.21 -7.07
C PRO A 38 4.07 6.84 -7.72
N GLU A 39 3.36 6.60 -8.84
CA GLU A 39 3.49 5.37 -9.64
C GLU A 39 4.95 5.12 -10.07
N THR A 40 5.63 6.19 -10.49
CA THR A 40 7.05 6.19 -10.83
C THR A 40 7.79 7.24 -10.01
N ARG A 41 8.92 6.86 -9.41
CA ARG A 41 9.90 7.79 -8.83
C ARG A 41 11.29 7.35 -9.24
N ASP A 42 11.98 8.20 -9.98
CA ASP A 42 13.29 7.89 -10.56
C ASP A 42 13.24 6.57 -11.35
N ALA A 43 14.02 5.56 -10.96
CA ALA A 43 14.02 4.23 -11.57
C ALA A 43 13.02 3.26 -10.94
N VAL A 44 12.30 3.63 -9.87
CA VAL A 44 11.37 2.76 -9.14
C VAL A 44 9.96 2.91 -9.70
N ILE A 45 9.36 1.79 -10.10
CA ILE A 45 7.97 1.71 -10.60
C ILE A 45 7.12 0.83 -9.67
N ARG A 46 5.83 1.14 -9.53
CA ARG A 46 4.86 0.43 -8.66
C ARG A 46 3.67 -0.10 -9.48
N PRO A 47 3.83 -1.19 -10.26
CA PRO A 47 2.79 -1.64 -11.17
C PRO A 47 1.50 -2.14 -10.50
N LEU A 48 1.56 -2.50 -9.21
CA LEU A 48 0.44 -3.09 -8.47
C LEU A 48 -0.28 -2.07 -7.57
N GLN A 49 0.02 -0.78 -7.73
CA GLN A 49 -0.39 0.27 -6.80
C GLN A 49 -1.92 0.46 -6.69
N ASP A 50 -2.68 0.09 -7.71
CA ASP A 50 -4.14 0.12 -7.70
C ASP A 50 -4.77 -1.25 -7.42
N CYS A 51 -3.96 -2.30 -7.21
CA CYS A 51 -4.44 -3.65 -6.93
C CYS A 51 -4.55 -3.86 -5.41
N PHE A 52 -5.72 -4.29 -4.95
CA PHE A 52 -5.93 -4.74 -3.59
C PHE A 52 -5.36 -6.15 -3.40
N ARG A 53 -4.99 -6.47 -2.16
CA ARG A 53 -4.48 -7.79 -1.78
C ARG A 53 -5.42 -8.93 -2.17
N GLN A 54 -6.74 -8.72 -2.06
CA GLN A 54 -7.73 -9.73 -2.44
C GLN A 54 -7.67 -10.07 -3.94
N GLU A 55 -7.41 -9.08 -4.80
CA GLU A 55 -7.28 -9.29 -6.24
C GLU A 55 -6.00 -10.07 -6.57
N LEU A 56 -4.91 -9.75 -5.86
CA LEU A 56 -3.64 -10.47 -5.99
C LEU A 56 -3.76 -11.92 -5.49
N GLU A 57 -4.41 -12.16 -4.36
CA GLU A 57 -4.63 -13.51 -3.82
C GLU A 57 -5.53 -14.32 -4.77
N ALA A 58 -6.61 -13.74 -5.29
CA ALA A 58 -7.44 -14.39 -6.31
C ALA A 58 -6.64 -14.74 -7.58
N TYR A 59 -5.78 -13.83 -8.04
CA TYR A 59 -4.89 -14.09 -9.18
C TYR A 59 -3.92 -15.24 -8.89
N LEU A 60 -3.24 -15.23 -7.75
CA LEU A 60 -2.30 -16.29 -7.37
C LEU A 60 -2.99 -17.66 -7.29
N LEU A 61 -4.17 -17.72 -6.68
CA LEU A 61 -4.97 -18.93 -6.59
C LEU A 61 -5.40 -19.44 -7.99
N SER A 62 -5.87 -18.54 -8.86
CA SER A 62 -6.27 -18.91 -10.23
C SER A 62 -5.12 -19.48 -11.07
N ARG A 63 -3.87 -19.14 -10.72
CA ARG A 63 -2.65 -19.59 -11.38
C ARG A 63 -1.95 -20.73 -10.63
N ASN A 64 -2.53 -21.20 -9.52
CA ASN A 64 -1.96 -22.20 -8.63
C ASN A 64 -0.53 -21.86 -8.18
N LEU A 65 -0.28 -20.59 -7.87
CA LEU A 65 1.00 -20.08 -7.41
C LEU A 65 1.03 -20.01 -5.89
N ALA A 66 2.02 -20.64 -5.28
CA ALA A 66 2.28 -20.51 -3.86
C ALA A 66 2.97 -19.18 -3.54
N TRP A 67 2.62 -18.57 -2.40
CA TRP A 67 3.30 -17.39 -1.86
C TRP A 67 3.62 -17.58 -0.39
N ARG A 68 4.56 -16.79 0.13
CA ARG A 68 4.92 -16.77 1.54
C ARG A 68 4.40 -15.49 2.18
N GLN A 69 3.86 -15.60 3.39
CA GLN A 69 3.56 -14.45 4.24
C GLN A 69 4.71 -14.25 5.22
N ASP A 70 5.18 -13.01 5.35
CA ASP A 70 6.18 -12.65 6.35
C ASP A 70 5.48 -12.52 7.73
N PRO A 71 5.92 -13.26 8.77
CA PRO A 71 5.35 -13.18 10.11
C PRO A 71 5.41 -11.78 10.72
N SER A 72 6.44 -10.99 10.40
CA SER A 72 6.60 -9.63 10.93
C SER A 72 5.48 -8.67 10.51
N ASN A 73 4.69 -9.02 9.50
CA ASN A 73 3.49 -8.27 9.10
C ASN A 73 2.42 -8.21 10.21
N LEU A 74 2.50 -9.09 11.21
CA LEU A 74 1.57 -9.17 12.33
C LEU A 74 2.10 -8.45 13.59
N GLU A 75 3.34 -7.96 13.56
CA GLU A 75 3.96 -7.27 14.69
C GLU A 75 3.58 -5.79 14.71
N THR A 76 3.32 -5.22 15.90
CA THR A 76 2.88 -3.81 16.03
C THR A 76 4.02 -2.83 16.31
N ASP A 77 5.28 -3.24 16.21
CA ASP A 77 6.43 -2.39 16.53
C ASP A 77 6.60 -1.24 15.53
N TYR A 78 6.26 -1.50 14.27
CA TYR A 78 6.32 -0.52 13.20
C TYR A 78 5.02 0.31 13.12
N LEU A 79 5.17 1.63 12.95
CA LEU A 79 4.03 2.54 12.78
C LEU A 79 3.10 2.08 11.65
N ARG A 80 3.66 1.62 10.53
CA ARG A 80 2.88 1.10 9.39
C ARG A 80 1.98 -0.07 9.80
N ASN A 81 2.52 -1.03 10.54
CA ASN A 81 1.74 -2.17 11.00
C ASN A 81 0.65 -1.74 12.00
N ARG A 82 0.92 -0.78 12.91
CA ARG A 82 -0.12 -0.22 13.78
C ARG A 82 -1.24 0.48 13.00
N VAL A 83 -0.88 1.21 11.94
CA VAL A 83 -1.87 1.82 11.05
C VAL A 83 -2.72 0.73 10.39
N ARG A 84 -2.11 -0.32 9.82
CA ARG A 84 -2.81 -1.44 9.18
C ARG A 84 -3.70 -2.25 10.13
N LEU A 85 -3.18 -2.60 11.31
CA LEU A 85 -3.81 -3.57 12.21
C LEU A 85 -4.79 -2.94 13.19
N ASN A 86 -4.58 -1.67 13.58
CA ASN A 86 -5.39 -1.03 14.62
C ASN A 86 -6.21 0.13 14.06
N LEU A 87 -5.56 1.09 13.39
CA LEU A 87 -6.24 2.32 12.95
C LEU A 87 -7.18 2.07 11.78
N LEU A 88 -6.73 1.36 10.75
CA LEU A 88 -7.51 1.15 9.54
C LEU A 88 -8.81 0.36 9.81
N PRO A 89 -8.82 -0.74 10.61
CA PRO A 89 -10.06 -1.42 10.98
C PRO A 89 -11.00 -0.54 11.82
N LEU A 90 -10.46 0.31 12.69
CA LEU A 90 -11.26 1.27 13.44
C LEU A 90 -11.96 2.27 12.50
N LEU A 91 -11.24 2.80 11.51
CA LEU A 91 -11.80 3.73 10.52
C LEU A 91 -12.84 3.05 9.61
N GLU A 92 -12.65 1.77 9.29
CA GLU A 92 -13.63 0.97 8.52
C GLU A 92 -14.97 0.84 9.25
N ALA A 93 -14.98 0.83 10.59
CA ALA A 93 -16.21 0.83 11.38
C ALA A 93 -17.02 2.13 11.22
N TYR A 94 -16.35 3.27 10.97
CA TYR A 94 -17.02 4.54 10.67
C TYR A 94 -17.41 4.65 9.19
N ASN A 95 -16.58 4.14 8.30
CA ASN A 95 -16.82 4.16 6.87
C ASN A 95 -16.28 2.89 6.21
N PRO A 96 -17.15 1.94 5.81
CA PRO A 96 -16.74 0.70 5.16
C PRO A 96 -15.96 0.89 3.85
N ARG A 97 -16.05 2.08 3.22
CA ARG A 97 -15.34 2.43 1.99
C ARG A 97 -14.08 3.27 2.23
N ILE A 98 -13.61 3.40 3.48
CA ILE A 98 -12.51 4.30 3.82
C ILE A 98 -11.23 4.01 3.02
N ARG A 99 -10.89 2.73 2.79
CA ARG A 99 -9.72 2.35 1.96
C ARG A 99 -9.81 2.94 0.55
N GLN A 100 -10.97 2.80 -0.09
CA GLN A 100 -11.20 3.34 -1.43
C GLN A 100 -11.12 4.87 -1.43
N ARG A 101 -11.71 5.54 -0.43
CA ARG A 101 -11.65 7.00 -0.29
C ARG A 101 -10.24 7.53 -0.09
N LEU A 102 -9.42 6.82 0.71
CA LEU A 102 -8.02 7.18 0.91
C LEU A 102 -7.19 6.98 -0.36
N LEU A 103 -7.48 5.93 -1.13
CA LEU A 103 -6.84 5.71 -2.43
C LEU A 103 -7.24 6.78 -3.45
N GLU A 104 -8.51 7.18 -3.50
CA GLU A 104 -8.98 8.32 -4.30
C GLU A 104 -8.28 9.62 -3.89
N THR A 105 -8.10 9.83 -2.58
CA THR A 105 -7.38 11.00 -2.04
C THR A 105 -5.91 11.01 -2.47
N ALA A 106 -5.29 9.85 -2.67
CA ALA A 106 -3.92 9.77 -3.17
C ALA A 106 -3.74 10.26 -4.62
N ARG A 107 -4.84 10.50 -5.36
CA ARG A 107 -4.82 10.91 -6.77
C ARG A 107 -4.95 12.43 -6.97
N ILE A 108 -4.93 13.21 -5.88
CA ILE A 108 -4.99 14.68 -5.91
C ILE A 108 -3.69 15.33 -6.40
#